data_AF-A0A518GXF9-F1
#
_entry.id   AF-A0A518GXF9-F1
#
_cell.length_a   1.000
_cell.length_b   1.000
_cell.length_c   1.000
_cell.angle_alpha   90.00
_cell.angle_beta   90.00
_cell.angle_gamma   90.00
#
_symmetry.space_group_name_H-M   'P 1'
#
loop_
_entity.id
_entity.type
_entity.pdbx_description
1 polymer ?
#
loop_
_entity_poly.entity_id
_entity_poly.type
_entity_poly.pdbx_seq_one_letter_code
_entity_poly.pdbx_strand_id
1 'polypeptide(L)'
;MNRPDSSDEWLEIRNELADRVREVRRELYGEHGGPLLASALELPFRVWSDYERGSVMPADVMLRFLELTGADPHWLLTGEGPRYNTPPP
;
A
#
# COMPACT_ATOMS: atom_id res chain seq x y z
N MET A 1 -12.01 28.83 -10.71
CA MET A 1 -11.61 27.61 -9.98
C MET A 1 -11.10 26.64 -11.02
N ASN A 2 -9.78 26.48 -11.18
CA ASN A 2 -9.25 25.43 -12.05
C ASN A 2 -9.55 24.09 -11.37
N ARG A 3 -10.33 23.21 -12.02
CA ARG A 3 -10.36 21.81 -11.60
C ARG A 3 -8.95 21.25 -11.80
N PRO A 4 -8.36 20.55 -10.82
CA PRO A 4 -7.15 19.80 -11.09
C PRO A 4 -7.38 18.91 -12.31
N ASP A 5 -6.35 18.76 -13.14
CA ASP A 5 -6.37 17.76 -14.21
C ASP A 5 -6.60 16.40 -13.52
N SER A 6 -7.52 15.59 -14.05
CA SER A 6 -7.81 14.27 -13.48
C SER A 6 -6.52 13.44 -13.34
N SER A 7 -5.53 13.66 -14.20
CA SER A 7 -4.23 12.99 -14.11
C SER A 7 -3.39 13.40 -12.88
N ASP A 8 -3.48 14.66 -12.43
CA ASP A 8 -2.79 15.15 -11.23
C ASP A 8 -3.42 14.57 -9.96
N GLU A 9 -4.75 14.54 -9.92
CA GLU A 9 -5.52 13.94 -8.82
C GLU A 9 -5.20 12.44 -8.68
N TRP A 10 -5.19 11.69 -9.79
CA TRP A 10 -4.81 10.28 -9.77
C TRP A 10 -3.35 10.03 -9.39
N LEU A 11 -2.45 10.95 -9.73
CA LEU A 11 -1.05 10.89 -9.31
C LEU A 11 -0.90 11.08 -7.79
N GLU A 12 -1.63 12.03 -7.22
CA GLU A 12 -1.68 12.29 -5.78
C GLU A 12 -2.21 11.07 -5.02
N ILE A 13 -3.39 10.55 -5.41
CA ILE A 13 -3.98 9.34 -4.81
C ILE A 13 -2.99 8.17 -4.83
N ARG A 14 -2.28 7.97 -5.95
CA ARG A 14 -1.32 6.87 -6.08
C ARG A 14 -0.11 7.02 -5.17
N ASN A 15 0.40 8.25 -5.00
CA ASN A 15 1.52 8.52 -4.10
C ASN A 15 1.12 8.32 -2.64
N GLU A 16 -0.05 8.81 -2.25
CA GLU A 16 -0.58 8.61 -0.91
C GLU A 16 -0.82 7.13 -0.58
N LEU A 17 -1.38 6.37 -1.54
CA LEU A 17 -1.55 4.93 -1.41
C LEU A 17 -0.20 4.23 -1.20
N ALA A 18 0.82 4.59 -1.99
CA ALA A 18 2.16 4.00 -1.86
C ALA A 18 2.80 4.29 -0.50
N ASP A 19 2.60 5.50 0.04
CA ASP A 19 3.09 5.87 1.36
C ASP A 19 2.39 5.09 2.48
N ARG A 20 1.07 4.93 2.43
CA ARG A 20 0.30 4.16 3.42
C ARG A 20 0.58 2.66 3.35
N VAL A 21 0.78 2.10 2.15
CA VAL A 21 1.24 0.71 1.98
C VAL A 21 2.62 0.51 2.62
N ARG A 22 3.54 1.45 2.40
CA ARG A 22 4.87 1.41 3.05
C ARG A 22 4.76 1.52 4.56
N GLU A 23 3.85 2.35 5.07
CA GLU A 23 3.60 2.49 6.51
C GLU A 23 3.15 1.16 7.14
N VAL A 24 2.14 0.51 6.58
CA VAL A 24 1.65 -0.80 7.04
C VAL A 24 2.78 -1.83 7.02
N ARG A 25 3.56 -1.89 5.93
CA ARG A 25 4.69 -2.81 5.86
C ARG A 25 5.72 -2.53 6.97
N ARG A 26 6.09 -1.27 7.19
CA ARG A 26 7.07 -0.90 8.23
C ARG A 26 6.59 -1.27 9.62
N GLU A 27 5.31 -1.09 9.89
CA GLU A 27 4.69 -1.42 11.17
C GLU A 27 4.73 -2.94 11.42
N LEU A 28 4.32 -3.75 10.43
CA LEU A 28 4.18 -5.20 10.61
C LEU A 28 5.49 -5.99 10.42
N TYR A 29 6.40 -5.52 9.56
CA TYR A 29 7.63 -6.25 9.19
C TYR A 29 8.92 -5.51 9.60
N GLY A 30 8.82 -4.32 10.18
CA GLY A 30 9.95 -3.47 10.55
C GLY A 30 10.57 -2.70 9.37
N GLU A 31 11.53 -1.82 9.66
CA GLU A 31 12.12 -0.91 8.65
C GLU A 31 12.71 -1.66 7.45
N HIS A 32 13.41 -2.78 7.72
CA HIS A 32 14.06 -3.62 6.72
C HIS A 32 13.21 -4.83 6.29
N GLY A 33 11.92 -4.85 6.62
CA GLY A 33 11.01 -5.96 6.36
C GLY A 33 10.53 -6.13 4.91
N GLY A 34 10.94 -5.25 3.99
CA GLY A 34 10.58 -5.30 2.56
C GLY A 34 10.74 -6.67 1.90
N PRO A 35 11.90 -7.34 2.02
CA PRO A 35 12.09 -8.66 1.44
C PRO A 35 11.16 -9.74 2.04
N LEU A 36 10.77 -9.62 3.31
CA LEU A 36 9.88 -10.59 3.97
C LEU A 36 8.46 -10.48 3.42
N LEU A 37 7.90 -9.27 3.34
CA LEU A 37 6.57 -9.06 2.74
C LEU A 37 6.56 -9.45 1.26
N ALA A 38 7.59 -9.07 0.50
CA ALA A 38 7.71 -9.44 -0.91
C ALA A 38 7.72 -10.96 -1.09
N SER A 39 8.44 -11.69 -0.24
CA SER A 39 8.43 -13.15 -0.24
C SER A 39 7.06 -13.73 0.13
N ALA A 40 6.34 -13.14 1.09
CA ALA A 40 5.00 -13.58 1.47
C ALA A 40 3.96 -13.33 0.36
N LEU A 41 4.18 -12.30 -0.46
CA LEU A 41 3.40 -11.98 -1.66
C LEU A 41 3.88 -12.73 -2.92
N GLU A 42 4.85 -13.64 -2.79
CA GLU A 42 5.43 -14.42 -3.89
C GLU A 42 5.97 -13.58 -5.05
N LEU A 43 6.55 -12.41 -4.75
CA LEU A 43 7.05 -11.47 -5.76
C LEU A 43 8.49 -11.00 -5.50
N PRO A 44 9.24 -10.61 -6.54
CA PRO A 44 10.59 -10.07 -6.35
C PRO A 44 10.57 -8.79 -5.52
N PHE A 45 11.48 -8.65 -4.55
CA PHE A 45 11.58 -7.45 -3.70
C PHE A 45 11.67 -6.14 -4.50
N ARG A 46 12.32 -6.16 -5.68
CA ARG A 46 12.38 -5.00 -6.57
C ARG A 46 10.99 -4.53 -7.00
N VAL A 47 10.11 -5.47 -7.35
CA VAL A 47 8.72 -5.19 -7.77
C VAL A 47 7.94 -4.58 -6.61
N TRP A 48 8.05 -5.15 -5.40
CA TRP A 48 7.47 -4.53 -4.21
C TRP A 48 7.94 -3.08 -4.02
N SER A 49 9.25 -2.87 -4.14
CA SER A 49 9.88 -1.56 -3.96
C SER A 49 9.40 -0.53 -4.99
N ASP A 50 9.04 -0.97 -6.21
CA ASP A 50 8.42 -0.12 -7.22
C ASP A 50 7.02 0.31 -6.80
N TYR A 51 6.22 -0.57 -6.18
CA TYR A 51 4.89 -0.21 -5.68
C TYR A 51 4.96 0.78 -4.54
N GLU A 52 5.88 0.59 -3.59
CA GLU A 52 6.13 1.59 -2.55
C GLU A 52 6.62 2.93 -3.11
N ARG A 53 7.14 2.99 -4.34
CA ARG A 53 7.50 4.24 -5.03
C ARG A 53 6.37 4.84 -5.88
N GLY A 54 5.16 4.29 -5.80
CA GLY A 54 3.99 4.79 -6.53
C GLY A 54 3.89 4.27 -7.96
N SER A 55 4.48 3.13 -8.29
CA SER A 55 4.10 2.43 -9.53
C SER A 55 2.70 1.81 -9.39
N VAL A 56 2.04 1.56 -10.53
CA VAL A 56 0.70 0.97 -10.54
C VAL A 56 0.79 -0.46 -10.00
N MET A 57 0.10 -0.70 -8.88
CA MET A 57 -0.01 -2.03 -8.28
C MET A 57 -1.14 -2.82 -8.95
N PRO A 58 -0.89 -4.05 -9.42
CA PRO A 58 -1.93 -4.97 -9.85
C PRO A 58 -2.95 -5.26 -8.73
N ALA A 59 -4.23 -5.42 -9.11
CA ALA A 59 -5.31 -5.58 -8.15
C ALA A 59 -5.19 -6.87 -7.30
N ASP A 60 -4.70 -7.95 -7.89
CA ASP A 60 -4.42 -9.21 -7.20
C ASP A 60 -3.33 -9.07 -6.13
N VAL A 61 -2.25 -8.32 -6.42
CA VAL A 61 -1.23 -7.98 -5.42
C VAL A 61 -1.83 -7.17 -4.26
N MET A 62 -2.69 -6.18 -4.57
CA MET A 62 -3.38 -5.41 -3.53
C MET A 62 -4.28 -6.29 -2.66
N LEU A 63 -5.07 -7.20 -3.26
CA LEU A 63 -5.94 -8.11 -2.52
C LEU A 63 -5.14 -9.05 -1.60
N ARG A 64 -4.00 -9.59 -2.07
CA ARG A 64 -3.12 -10.41 -1.23
C ARG A 64 -2.46 -9.60 -0.11
N PHE A 65 -2.08 -8.36 -0.37
CA PHE A 65 -1.57 -7.47 0.65
C PHE A 65 -2.59 -7.21 1.76
N LEU A 66 -3.85 -6.92 1.40
CA LEU A 66 -4.94 -6.72 2.35
C LEU A 66 -5.18 -7.98 3.19
N GLU A 67 -5.20 -9.15 2.55
CA GLU A 67 -5.36 -10.45 3.22
C GLU A 67 -4.24 -10.73 4.23
N LEU A 68 -2.97 -10.47 3.85
CA LEU A 68 -1.81 -10.74 4.70
C LEU A 68 -1.64 -9.76 5.87
N THR A 69 -2.07 -8.50 5.68
CA THR A 69 -1.82 -7.43 6.65
C THR A 69 -3.03 -7.08 7.50
N GLY A 70 -4.23 -7.45 7.07
CA GLY A 70 -5.48 -7.00 7.69
C GLY A 70 -5.75 -5.50 7.53
N ALA A 71 -4.99 -4.81 6.67
CA ALA A 71 -5.16 -3.38 6.42
C ALA A 71 -6.56 -3.10 5.88
N ASP A 72 -7.13 -1.98 6.33
CA ASP A 72 -8.44 -1.56 5.87
C ASP A 72 -8.33 -0.81 4.52
N PRO A 73 -9.10 -1.22 3.49
CA PRO A 73 -9.05 -0.58 2.18
C PRO A 73 -9.50 0.88 2.20
N HIS A 74 -10.44 1.26 3.06
CA HIS A 74 -10.89 2.65 3.17
C HIS A 74 -9.77 3.51 3.74
N TRP A 75 -9.11 3.07 4.82
CA TRP A 75 -7.96 3.77 5.38
C TRP A 75 -6.78 3.87 4.40
N LEU A 76 -6.48 2.82 3.62
CA LEU A 76 -5.44 2.91 2.60
C LEU A 76 -5.74 3.96 1.53
N LEU A 77 -7.02 4.11 1.16
CA LEU A 77 -7.45 5.06 0.14
C LEU A 77 -7.50 6.51 0.67
N THR A 78 -7.99 6.72 1.89
CA THR A 78 -8.33 8.05 2.40
C THR A 78 -7.45 8.53 3.55
N GLY A 79 -6.78 7.61 4.25
CA GLY A 79 -6.12 7.86 5.53
C GLY A 79 -7.09 8.00 6.71
N GLU A 80 -8.40 7.84 6.49
CA GLU A 80 -9.43 8.04 7.50
C GLU A 80 -9.97 6.71 8.05
N GLY A 81 -10.28 6.71 9.34
CA GLY A 81 -10.83 5.55 10.05
C GLY A 81 -9.76 4.59 10.60
N PRO A 82 -10.17 3.39 11.04
CA PRO A 82 -9.25 2.38 11.55
C PRO A 82 -8.29 1.88 10.47
N ARG A 83 -7.00 1.77 10.81
CA ARG A 83 -5.98 1.25 9.88
C ARG A 83 -6.15 -0.24 9.54
N TYR A 84 -6.66 -1.02 10.48
CA TYR A 84 -6.78 -2.47 10.36
C TYR A 84 -8.21 -2.91 10.68
N ASN A 85 -8.76 -3.83 9.88
CA ASN A 85 -10.07 -4.44 10.11
C ASN A 85 -10.04 -5.48 11.23
N THR A 86 -8.84 -5.96 11.58
CA THR A 86 -8.59 -6.86 12.69
C THR A 86 -7.23 -6.47 13.27
N PRO A 87 -7.07 -6.29 14.59
CA PRO A 87 -5.76 -5.99 15.14
C PRO A 87 -4.77 -7.09 14.72
N PRO A 88 -3.54 -6.73 14.32
CA PRO A 88 -2.53 -7.72 13.94
C PRO A 88 -2.32 -8.72 15.10
N PRO A 89 -2.08 -10.01 14.78
CA PRO A 89 -1.88 -11.05 15.80
C PRO A 89 -0.69 -10.77 16.72
#